data_AF-A0A653UY40-F1
#
_entry.id   AF-A0A653UY40-F1
#
_cell.length_a   1.000
_cell.length_b   1.000
_cell.length_c   1.000
_cell.angle_alpha   90.00
_cell.angle_beta   90.00
_cell.angle_gamma   90.00
#
_symmetry.space_group_name_H-M   'P 1'
#
loop_
_entity.id
_entity.type
_entity.pdbx_description
1 polymer ?
#
loop_
_entity_poly.entity_id
_entity_poly.type
_entity_poly.pdbx_seq_one_letter_code
_entity_poly.pdbx_strand_id
1 'polypeptide(L)'
;MAARLVGAAHEVKANEQATTIVVMTAMGESSLTNLNHGDAVDNTTIGVLQQDDSYGERADRLNPEKAAKAFLAKLVKVPDWETLEPTLAAHKVQVNADPYHYAKFWTDAQQMVAAVTGAATTSGCDVSGDQVELAKTLKAAWEKGTFTDTYHPQMVEQEILPIVDGTTKDGCQVDTRILQLLVAALNKYGSVQISDMNRPCVGIGTHCESGSLHCKNPAVAVDFNTVGGNVLLGSGKQDIEFLKWLDTVMPKGSQAGQVQCRPNTPLENFRQFEDPCSHQHIDLGSTTEPLTIGKDAS
;
A
#
# COMPACT_ATOMS: atom_id res chain seq x y z
N MET A 1 -6.28 12.79 19.38
CA MET A 1 -5.11 12.07 19.93
C MET A 1 -3.99 11.97 18.91
N ALA A 2 -4.24 11.39 17.73
CA ALA A 2 -3.22 11.15 16.70
C ALA A 2 -2.33 12.34 16.35
N ALA A 3 -2.91 13.54 16.22
CA ALA A 3 -2.14 14.77 16.00
C ALA A 3 -1.01 14.99 17.02
N ARG A 4 -1.23 14.61 18.29
CA ARG A 4 -0.22 14.69 19.34
C ARG A 4 0.89 13.65 19.16
N LEU A 5 0.54 12.44 18.75
CA LEU A 5 1.51 11.36 18.48
C LEU A 5 2.37 11.69 17.27
N VAL A 6 1.74 12.17 16.19
CA VAL A 6 2.43 12.64 14.97
C VAL A 6 3.35 13.83 15.28
N GLY A 7 2.85 14.83 16.02
CA GLY A 7 3.68 15.96 16.46
C GLY A 7 4.90 15.51 17.26
N ALA A 8 4.71 14.57 18.20
CA ALA A 8 5.81 14.00 18.97
C ALA A 8 6.82 13.21 18.12
N ALA A 9 6.36 12.48 17.11
CA ALA A 9 7.20 11.77 16.16
C ALA A 9 8.03 12.75 15.31
N HIS A 10 7.43 13.85 14.84
CA HIS A 10 8.12 14.90 14.10
C HIS A 10 9.18 15.62 14.96
N GLU A 11 8.90 15.88 16.24
CA GLU A 11 9.86 16.50 17.16
C GLU A 11 11.14 15.65 17.32
N VAL A 12 11.04 14.33 17.23
CA VAL A 12 12.20 13.41 17.26
C VAL A 12 12.71 13.02 15.88
N LYS A 13 12.22 13.68 14.81
CA LYS A 13 12.59 13.43 13.41
C LYS A 13 12.40 11.97 12.98
N ALA A 14 11.36 11.30 13.52
CA ALA A 14 10.98 9.97 13.07
C ALA A 14 10.52 10.02 11.60
N ASN A 15 10.82 8.97 10.83
CA ASN A 15 10.32 8.84 9.47
C ASN A 15 8.81 8.51 9.45
N GLU A 16 8.21 8.51 8.26
CA GLU A 16 6.77 8.30 8.07
C GLU A 16 6.32 6.91 8.54
N GLN A 17 7.13 5.88 8.32
CA GLN A 17 6.86 4.50 8.77
C GLN A 17 6.82 4.42 10.30
N ALA A 18 7.82 4.96 11.00
CA ALA A 18 7.84 5.01 12.46
C ALA A 18 6.67 5.83 13.03
N THR A 19 6.33 6.95 12.38
CA THR A 19 5.17 7.78 12.72
C THR A 19 3.87 7.01 12.59
N THR A 20 3.74 6.19 11.54
CA THR A 20 2.55 5.35 11.32
C THR A 20 2.50 4.17 12.29
N ILE A 21 3.64 3.53 12.58
CA ILE A 21 3.74 2.44 13.55
C ILE A 21 3.29 2.88 14.95
N VAL A 22 3.69 4.08 15.42
CA VAL A 22 3.26 4.56 16.75
C VAL A 22 1.75 4.85 16.80
N VAL A 23 1.16 5.36 15.71
CA VAL A 23 -0.30 5.59 15.62
C VAL A 23 -1.06 4.26 15.56
N MET A 24 -0.61 3.31 14.74
CA MET A 24 -1.16 1.95 14.64
C MET A 24 -1.14 1.24 15.99
N THR A 25 -0.01 1.33 16.70
CA THR A 25 0.14 0.74 18.03
C THR A 25 -0.86 1.37 19.01
N ALA A 26 -0.96 2.70 19.02
CA ALA A 26 -1.90 3.42 19.90
C ALA A 26 -3.38 3.10 19.60
N MET A 27 -3.73 2.80 18.34
CA MET A 27 -5.05 2.27 17.99
C MET A 27 -5.29 0.90 18.60
N GLY A 28 -4.32 -0.01 18.48
CA GLY A 28 -4.44 -1.38 19.00
C GLY A 28 -4.37 -1.49 20.52
N GLU A 29 -3.71 -0.55 21.20
CA GLU A 29 -3.59 -0.54 22.66
C GLU A 29 -4.79 0.13 23.34
N SER A 30 -5.36 1.18 22.75
CA SER A 30 -6.33 2.00 23.49
C SER A 30 -7.41 2.64 22.64
N SER A 31 -7.52 2.27 21.37
CA SER A 31 -8.35 3.00 20.39
C SER A 31 -8.06 4.51 20.43
N LEU A 32 -6.78 4.87 20.60
CA LEU A 32 -6.29 6.26 20.72
C LEU A 32 -6.86 7.03 21.92
N THR A 33 -7.25 6.33 22.99
CA THR A 33 -7.76 6.93 24.23
C THR A 33 -6.67 6.92 25.30
N ASN A 34 -6.49 8.04 26.01
CA ASN A 34 -5.50 8.09 27.09
C ASN A 34 -6.07 7.50 28.38
N LEU A 35 -6.00 6.19 28.52
CA LEU A 35 -6.56 5.47 29.66
C LEU A 35 -5.69 5.62 30.91
N ASN A 36 -6.30 5.76 32.08
CA ASN A 36 -5.59 5.85 33.37
C ASN A 36 -5.49 4.49 34.09
N HIS A 37 -5.89 3.42 33.41
CA HIS A 37 -5.95 2.04 33.84
C HIS A 37 -5.56 1.14 32.66
N GLY A 38 -5.29 -0.13 32.97
CA GLY A 38 -4.91 -1.13 31.99
C GLY A 38 -6.07 -2.07 31.68
N ASP A 39 -5.94 -2.83 30.59
CA ASP A 39 -6.91 -3.88 30.25
C ASP A 39 -6.68 -5.19 31.04
N ALA A 40 -5.51 -5.32 31.68
CA ALA A 40 -5.15 -6.46 32.51
C ALA A 40 -5.70 -6.33 33.95
N VAL A 41 -5.91 -7.48 34.59
CA VAL A 41 -6.44 -7.58 35.97
C VAL A 41 -5.58 -6.80 36.99
N ASP A 42 -4.29 -6.61 36.70
CA ASP A 42 -3.33 -5.90 37.54
C ASP A 42 -3.25 -4.38 37.28
N ASN A 43 -3.88 -3.86 36.21
CA ASN A 43 -3.92 -2.42 35.86
C ASN A 43 -2.54 -1.73 35.80
N THR A 44 -1.48 -2.46 35.45
CA THR A 44 -0.09 -1.96 35.53
C THR A 44 0.31 -1.09 34.34
N THR A 45 -0.32 -1.31 33.18
CA THR A 45 -0.16 -0.54 31.96
C THR A 45 -1.13 0.64 31.91
N ILE A 46 -0.68 1.80 31.40
CA ILE A 46 -1.51 3.01 31.31
C ILE A 46 -1.19 3.83 30.06
N GLY A 47 -2.08 4.76 29.77
CA GLY A 47 -1.93 5.75 28.73
C GLY A 47 -2.32 5.22 27.35
N VAL A 48 -2.11 6.07 26.35
CA VAL A 48 -2.50 5.83 24.96
C VAL A 48 -1.79 4.63 24.31
N LEU A 49 -0.63 4.24 24.84
CA LEU A 49 0.18 3.12 24.38
C LEU A 49 0.25 1.99 25.41
N GLN A 50 -0.58 2.04 26.47
CA GLN A 50 -0.64 1.01 27.52
C GLN A 50 0.76 0.60 28.03
N GLN A 51 1.54 1.59 28.45
CA GLN A 51 2.93 1.38 28.85
C GLN A 51 3.04 1.02 30.33
N ASP A 52 3.86 0.01 30.65
CA ASP A 52 4.27 -0.34 32.03
C ASP A 52 5.34 0.62 32.57
N ASP A 53 5.79 0.43 33.80
CA ASP A 53 6.79 1.28 34.46
C ASP A 53 8.18 1.27 33.79
N SER A 54 8.49 0.29 32.94
CA SER A 54 9.74 0.23 32.16
C SER A 54 9.88 1.37 31.15
N TYR A 55 8.78 2.05 30.82
CA TYR A 55 8.76 3.23 29.96
C TYR A 55 8.97 4.55 30.72
N GLY A 56 9.03 4.51 32.06
CA GLY A 56 9.33 5.66 32.91
C GLY A 56 8.22 6.00 33.89
N GLU A 57 8.30 7.23 34.44
CA GLU A 57 7.40 7.70 35.48
C GLU A 57 5.93 7.71 35.02
N ARG A 58 5.01 7.51 35.97
CA ARG A 58 3.57 7.47 35.70
C ARG A 58 3.06 8.71 34.95
N ALA A 59 3.56 9.90 35.30
CA ALA A 59 3.16 11.15 34.65
C ALA A 59 3.57 11.20 33.17
N ASP A 60 4.71 10.59 32.83
CA ASP A 60 5.23 10.57 31.47
C ASP A 60 4.47 9.57 30.59
N ARG A 61 4.09 8.41 31.14
CA ARG A 61 3.26 7.41 30.47
C ARG A 61 1.84 7.90 30.19
N LEU A 62 1.31 8.79 31.02
CA LEU A 62 0.02 9.46 30.81
C LEU A 62 0.11 10.72 29.95
N ASN A 63 1.30 11.15 29.55
CA ASN A 63 1.49 12.23 28.60
C ASN A 63 1.69 11.62 27.20
N PRO A 64 0.72 11.74 26.28
CA PRO A 64 0.79 11.08 24.97
C PRO A 64 2.06 11.38 24.16
N GLU A 65 2.56 12.62 24.22
CA GLU A 65 3.77 13.02 23.50
C GLU A 65 5.02 12.35 24.09
N LYS A 66 5.12 12.30 25.43
CA LYS A 66 6.24 11.61 26.10
C LYS A 66 6.16 10.09 25.90
N ALA A 67 4.98 9.50 26.04
CA ALA A 67 4.74 8.09 25.78
C ALA A 67 5.12 7.69 24.34
N ALA A 68 4.73 8.51 23.35
CA ALA A 68 5.09 8.29 21.94
C ALA A 68 6.60 8.35 21.71
N LYS A 69 7.29 9.35 22.28
CA LYS A 69 8.76 9.46 22.19
C LYS A 69 9.46 8.27 22.84
N ALA A 70 8.96 7.78 23.98
CA ALA A 70 9.50 6.61 24.66
C ALA A 70 9.33 5.34 23.80
N PHE A 71 8.17 5.17 23.16
CA PHE A 71 7.94 4.08 22.20
C PHE A 71 8.89 4.16 21.01
N LEU A 72 9.00 5.33 20.36
CA LEU A 72 9.88 5.53 19.21
C LEU A 72 11.36 5.29 19.57
N ALA A 73 11.79 5.68 20.77
CA ALA A 73 13.13 5.41 21.26
C ALA A 73 13.43 3.91 21.49
N LYS A 74 12.40 3.10 21.73
CA LYS A 74 12.53 1.63 21.74
C LYS A 74 12.45 1.05 20.32
N LEU A 75 11.56 1.56 19.46
CA LEU A 75 11.40 1.11 18.07
C LEU A 75 12.72 1.17 17.30
N VAL A 76 13.45 2.28 17.36
CA VAL A 76 14.72 2.43 16.62
C VAL A 76 15.84 1.50 17.10
N LYS A 77 15.65 0.81 18.23
CA LYS A 77 16.59 -0.20 18.76
C LYS A 77 16.22 -1.62 18.33
N VAL A 78 15.05 -1.81 17.71
CA VAL A 78 14.63 -3.10 17.16
C VAL A 78 15.45 -3.35 15.88
N PRO A 79 16.19 -4.47 15.77
CA PRO A 79 16.93 -4.80 14.56
C PRO A 79 16.01 -4.86 13.34
N ASP A 80 16.44 -4.26 12.24
CA ASP A 80 15.77 -4.28 10.94
C ASP A 80 14.30 -3.80 10.95
N TRP A 81 13.91 -2.98 11.93
CA TRP A 81 12.52 -2.56 12.10
C TRP A 81 11.92 -1.87 10.87
N GLU A 82 12.75 -1.23 10.03
CA GLU A 82 12.34 -0.56 8.79
C GLU A 82 11.90 -1.56 7.72
N THR A 83 12.44 -2.78 7.71
CA THR A 83 12.11 -3.82 6.72
C THR A 83 11.13 -4.85 7.26
N LEU A 84 10.82 -4.83 8.56
CA LEU A 84 9.79 -5.65 9.16
C LEU A 84 8.39 -5.18 8.75
N GLU A 85 7.45 -6.13 8.69
CA GLU A 85 6.04 -5.79 8.68
C GLU A 85 5.72 -4.88 9.90
N PRO A 86 4.96 -3.78 9.74
CA PRO A 86 4.70 -2.83 10.81
C PRO A 86 4.18 -3.45 12.11
N THR A 87 3.31 -4.46 12.01
CA THR A 87 2.78 -5.19 13.17
C THR A 87 3.88 -5.91 13.95
N LEU A 88 4.87 -6.48 13.26
CA LEU A 88 5.98 -7.21 13.88
C LEU A 88 6.95 -6.24 14.57
N ALA A 89 7.19 -5.06 13.98
CA ALA A 89 7.96 -4.01 14.61
C ALA A 89 7.28 -3.50 15.89
N ALA A 90 5.98 -3.22 15.85
CA ALA A 90 5.19 -2.82 17.02
C ALA A 90 5.18 -3.92 18.10
N HIS A 91 4.96 -5.17 17.70
CA HIS A 91 5.01 -6.33 18.60
C HIS A 91 6.37 -6.48 19.28
N LYS A 92 7.48 -6.26 18.58
CA LYS A 92 8.83 -6.32 19.20
C LYS A 92 9.07 -5.20 20.22
N VAL A 93 8.37 -4.07 20.10
CA VAL A 93 8.44 -2.98 21.09
C VAL A 93 7.54 -3.24 22.29
N GLN A 94 6.29 -3.67 22.05
CA GLN A 94 5.28 -3.85 23.10
C GLN A 94 5.29 -5.23 23.77
N VAL A 95 5.80 -6.25 23.07
CA VAL A 95 5.91 -7.63 23.54
C VAL A 95 4.54 -8.19 23.97
N ASN A 96 3.52 -7.96 23.15
CA ASN A 96 2.18 -8.52 23.37
C ASN A 96 2.11 -10.01 22.94
N ALA A 97 1.00 -10.69 23.22
CA ALA A 97 0.87 -12.14 22.98
C ALA A 97 0.73 -12.53 21.49
N ASP A 98 0.13 -11.66 20.67
CA ASP A 98 -0.13 -11.91 19.25
C ASP A 98 0.71 -10.97 18.36
N PRO A 99 1.66 -11.48 17.57
CA PRO A 99 2.50 -10.67 16.68
C PRO A 99 1.72 -9.94 15.58
N TYR A 100 0.51 -10.40 15.24
CA TYR A 100 -0.35 -9.80 14.21
C TYR A 100 -1.50 -8.96 14.79
N HIS A 101 -1.55 -8.74 16.10
CA HIS A 101 -2.60 -7.94 16.78
C HIS A 101 -2.82 -6.57 16.14
N TYR A 102 -1.74 -5.91 15.72
CA TYR A 102 -1.79 -4.55 15.18
C TYR A 102 -2.08 -4.49 13.68
N ALA A 103 -1.94 -5.59 12.94
CA ALA A 103 -2.00 -5.61 11.48
C ALA A 103 -3.28 -4.97 10.93
N LYS A 104 -4.42 -5.23 11.58
CA LYS A 104 -5.74 -4.69 11.19
C LYS A 104 -5.87 -3.16 11.29
N PHE A 105 -4.98 -2.49 12.02
CA PHE A 105 -5.02 -1.03 12.21
C PHE A 105 -4.07 -0.28 11.27
N TRP A 106 -3.28 -0.98 10.46
CA TRP A 106 -2.24 -0.36 9.64
C TRP A 106 -2.82 0.67 8.66
N THR A 107 -3.84 0.29 7.89
CA THR A 107 -4.48 1.16 6.91
C THR A 107 -5.12 2.40 7.57
N ASP A 108 -5.81 2.22 8.70
CA ASP A 108 -6.44 3.33 9.43
C ASP A 108 -5.37 4.29 10.00
N ALA A 109 -4.25 3.75 10.48
CA ALA A 109 -3.14 4.54 10.98
C ALA A 109 -2.50 5.38 9.88
N GLN A 110 -2.30 4.81 8.68
CA GLN A 110 -1.82 5.56 7.52
C GLN A 110 -2.76 6.74 7.22
N GLN A 111 -4.07 6.46 7.08
CA GLN A 111 -5.08 7.51 6.81
C GLN A 111 -5.04 8.63 7.84
N MET A 112 -4.86 8.27 9.10
CA MET A 112 -4.85 9.23 10.19
C MET A 112 -3.58 10.08 10.24
N VAL A 113 -2.40 9.48 10.01
CA VAL A 113 -1.13 10.22 9.96
C VAL A 113 -1.19 11.27 8.87
N ALA A 114 -1.66 10.91 7.69
CA ALA A 114 -1.74 11.82 6.57
C ALA A 114 -2.80 12.91 6.73
N ALA A 115 -3.99 12.56 7.26
CA ALA A 115 -5.00 13.55 7.63
C ALA A 115 -4.44 14.60 8.60
N VAL A 116 -3.52 14.22 9.48
CA VAL A 116 -2.84 15.12 10.42
C VAL A 116 -1.72 15.93 9.77
N THR A 117 -0.87 15.30 8.96
CA THR A 117 0.31 15.98 8.38
C THR A 117 -0.03 16.83 7.16
N GLY A 118 -1.24 16.71 6.62
CA GLY A 118 -1.59 17.29 5.33
C GLY A 118 -0.81 16.66 4.17
N ALA A 119 -0.01 15.62 4.44
CA ALA A 119 0.48 14.73 3.41
C ALA A 119 -0.75 13.95 2.96
N ALA A 120 -1.15 14.07 1.70
CA ALA A 120 -2.24 13.28 1.18
C ALA A 120 -1.86 11.79 1.26
N THR A 121 -2.31 11.06 2.29
CA THR A 121 -2.70 9.68 2.04
C THR A 121 -3.98 9.83 1.29
N THR A 122 -3.89 9.59 0.00
CA THR A 122 -5.09 9.29 -0.75
C THR A 122 -5.61 8.00 -0.14
N SER A 123 -6.63 8.14 0.70
CA SER A 123 -7.51 7.04 1.01
C SER A 123 -7.92 6.39 -0.31
N GLY A 124 -8.40 5.15 -0.30
CA GLY A 124 -9.14 4.62 -1.46
C GLY A 124 -10.30 5.54 -1.90
N CYS A 125 -10.63 6.59 -1.14
CA CYS A 125 -11.59 7.64 -1.46
C CYS A 125 -11.04 8.86 -2.21
N ASP A 126 -9.72 9.01 -2.43
CA ASP A 126 -9.11 10.19 -3.07
C ASP A 126 -8.21 9.85 -4.28
N VAL A 127 -8.42 8.70 -4.92
CA VAL A 127 -7.72 8.41 -6.18
C VAL A 127 -8.18 9.42 -7.22
N SER A 128 -7.27 10.27 -7.70
CA SER A 128 -7.58 11.34 -8.65
C SER A 128 -8.18 10.78 -9.95
N GLY A 129 -9.11 11.52 -10.56
CA GLY A 129 -9.54 11.30 -11.94
C GLY A 129 -8.62 11.94 -12.98
N ASP A 130 -7.67 12.76 -12.54
CA ASP A 130 -6.72 13.46 -13.41
C ASP A 130 -5.43 12.63 -13.60
N GLN A 131 -5.11 12.36 -14.86
CA GLN A 131 -4.00 11.51 -15.26
C GLN A 131 -2.63 12.07 -14.85
N VAL A 132 -2.46 13.39 -14.89
CA VAL A 132 -1.19 14.06 -14.55
C VAL A 132 -0.96 14.00 -13.03
N GLU A 133 -1.99 14.21 -12.23
CA GLU A 133 -1.89 14.07 -10.77
C GLU A 133 -1.58 12.63 -10.34
N LEU A 134 -2.20 11.63 -10.97
CA LEU A 134 -1.86 10.22 -10.73
C LEU A 134 -0.41 9.91 -11.07
N ALA A 135 0.07 10.39 -12.23
CA ALA A 135 1.45 10.21 -12.64
C ALA A 135 2.44 10.89 -11.69
N LYS A 136 2.12 12.08 -11.17
CA LYS A 136 2.92 12.76 -10.13
C LYS A 136 2.98 11.94 -8.83
N THR A 137 1.86 11.33 -8.41
CA THR A 137 1.83 10.44 -7.25
C THR A 137 2.77 9.24 -7.46
N LEU A 138 2.68 8.58 -8.61
CA LEU A 138 3.55 7.43 -8.94
C LEU A 138 5.02 7.84 -9.05
N LYS A 139 5.32 9.01 -9.65
CA LYS A 139 6.67 9.57 -9.68
C LYS A 139 7.24 9.78 -8.27
N ALA A 140 6.48 10.42 -7.38
CA ALA A 140 6.93 10.66 -6.01
C ALA A 140 7.15 9.34 -5.23
N ALA A 141 6.31 8.33 -5.48
CA ALA A 141 6.45 7.00 -4.91
C ALA A 141 7.69 6.27 -5.43
N TRP A 142 8.04 6.47 -6.70
CA TRP A 142 9.25 5.95 -7.33
C TRP A 142 10.52 6.59 -6.78
N GLU A 143 10.54 7.93 -6.63
CA GLU A 143 11.64 8.65 -5.97
C GLU A 143 11.87 8.16 -4.52
N LYS A 144 10.81 7.68 -3.85
CA LYS A 144 10.86 7.08 -2.50
C LYS A 144 11.19 5.58 -2.50
N GLY A 145 11.25 4.91 -3.64
CA GLY A 145 11.47 3.46 -3.75
C GLY A 145 10.26 2.59 -3.37
N THR A 146 9.09 3.19 -3.16
CA THR A 146 7.83 2.49 -2.86
C THR A 146 7.08 2.04 -4.11
N PHE A 147 7.36 2.64 -5.27
CA PHE A 147 6.92 2.18 -6.57
C PHE A 147 8.15 1.85 -7.44
N THR A 148 8.25 0.64 -7.99
CA THR A 148 9.44 0.21 -8.74
C THR A 148 9.08 -0.63 -9.97
N ASP A 149 10.02 -0.75 -10.91
CA ASP A 149 9.95 -1.63 -12.08
C ASP A 149 11.12 -2.63 -12.11
N THR A 150 11.01 -3.73 -12.89
CA THR A 150 12.08 -4.76 -12.97
C THR A 150 12.47 -5.18 -14.38
N TYR A 151 11.65 -5.99 -15.03
CA TYR A 151 11.99 -6.79 -16.22
C TYR A 151 12.26 -5.91 -17.44
N HIS A 152 11.62 -4.74 -17.45
CA HIS A 152 11.82 -3.66 -18.40
C HIS A 152 12.17 -2.40 -17.60
N PRO A 153 13.43 -2.25 -17.15
CA PRO A 153 13.83 -1.02 -16.50
C PRO A 153 13.53 0.13 -17.48
N GLN A 154 13.01 1.24 -16.96
CA GLN A 154 12.55 2.43 -17.69
C GLN A 154 11.04 2.50 -17.95
N MET A 155 10.18 1.65 -17.37
CA MET A 155 8.73 1.86 -17.51
C MET A 155 8.32 3.18 -16.85
N VAL A 156 8.84 3.49 -15.66
CA VAL A 156 8.55 4.78 -15.02
C VAL A 156 9.06 5.93 -15.90
N GLU A 157 10.28 5.82 -16.38
CA GLU A 157 10.93 6.85 -17.20
C GLU A 157 10.30 7.04 -18.58
N GLN A 158 9.77 5.99 -19.21
CA GLN A 158 9.19 6.04 -20.56
C GLN A 158 7.66 6.17 -20.57
N GLU A 159 6.97 5.83 -19.49
CA GLU A 159 5.50 5.76 -19.45
C GLU A 159 4.89 6.69 -18.40
N ILE A 160 5.53 6.88 -17.24
CA ILE A 160 4.99 7.73 -16.17
C ILE A 160 5.52 9.17 -16.25
N LEU A 161 6.85 9.35 -16.34
CA LEU A 161 7.46 10.69 -16.41
C LEU A 161 6.96 11.51 -17.61
N PRO A 162 6.77 10.94 -18.81
CA PRO A 162 6.25 11.71 -19.95
C PRO A 162 4.80 12.17 -19.77
N ILE A 163 4.02 11.54 -18.91
CA ILE A 163 2.68 12.02 -18.56
C ILE A 163 2.80 13.26 -17.67
N VAL A 164 3.72 13.25 -16.68
CA VAL A 164 3.99 14.41 -15.81
C VAL A 164 4.47 15.61 -16.61
N ASP A 165 5.37 15.38 -17.58
CA ASP A 165 6.00 16.44 -18.36
C ASP A 165 5.17 16.88 -19.58
N GLY A 166 4.06 16.19 -19.88
CA GLY A 166 3.26 16.45 -21.07
C GLY A 166 3.96 16.10 -22.39
N THR A 167 4.86 15.12 -22.36
CA THR A 167 5.72 14.69 -23.49
C THR A 167 5.45 13.27 -23.96
N THR A 168 4.27 12.70 -23.61
CA THR A 168 3.87 11.34 -23.99
C THR A 168 3.90 11.14 -25.50
N LYS A 169 4.57 10.07 -25.96
CA LYS A 169 4.72 9.74 -27.38
C LYS A 169 3.48 9.00 -27.91
N ASP A 170 3.26 9.07 -29.21
CA ASP A 170 2.24 8.24 -29.87
C ASP A 170 2.56 6.75 -29.70
N GLY A 171 1.54 5.96 -29.34
CA GLY A 171 1.70 4.55 -28.98
C GLY A 171 2.10 4.33 -27.51
N CYS A 172 2.36 5.39 -26.76
CA CYS A 172 2.78 5.34 -25.35
C CYS A 172 1.77 5.79 -24.32
N GLN A 173 0.50 5.75 -24.70
CA GLN A 173 -0.57 6.09 -23.79
C GLN A 173 -0.76 4.97 -22.76
N VAL A 174 -0.92 5.36 -21.49
CA VAL A 174 -1.38 4.47 -20.42
C VAL A 174 -2.78 4.93 -20.06
N ASP A 175 -3.75 4.02 -20.00
CA ASP A 175 -5.11 4.36 -19.60
C ASP A 175 -5.10 4.95 -18.18
N THR A 176 -5.85 6.04 -17.99
CA THR A 176 -5.95 6.70 -16.68
C THR A 176 -6.37 5.73 -15.59
N ARG A 177 -7.24 4.76 -15.91
CA ARG A 177 -7.70 3.72 -14.99
C ARG A 177 -6.58 2.78 -14.54
N ILE A 178 -5.56 2.54 -15.36
CA ILE A 178 -4.37 1.78 -14.95
C ILE A 178 -3.54 2.59 -13.96
N LEU A 179 -3.37 3.90 -14.19
CA LEU A 179 -2.70 4.76 -13.21
C LEU A 179 -3.48 4.83 -11.89
N GLN A 180 -4.81 4.91 -11.96
CA GLN A 180 -5.68 4.87 -10.79
C GLN A 180 -5.54 3.56 -10.01
N LEU A 181 -5.49 2.43 -10.72
CA LEU A 181 -5.27 1.12 -10.13
C LEU A 181 -3.91 1.05 -9.40
N LEU A 182 -2.84 1.53 -10.04
CA LEU A 182 -1.50 1.57 -9.45
C LEU A 182 -1.46 2.43 -8.19
N VAL A 183 -2.07 3.62 -8.21
CA VAL A 183 -2.18 4.49 -7.04
C VAL A 183 -3.04 3.84 -5.94
N ALA A 184 -4.16 3.22 -6.29
CA ALA A 184 -5.00 2.52 -5.32
C ALA A 184 -4.27 1.35 -4.65
N ALA A 185 -3.51 0.57 -5.43
CA ALA A 185 -2.68 -0.52 -4.91
C ALA A 185 -1.57 0.01 -4.01
N LEU A 186 -0.89 1.09 -4.42
CA LEU A 186 0.13 1.74 -3.60
C LEU A 186 -0.43 2.25 -2.27
N ASN A 187 -1.61 2.88 -2.29
CA ASN A 187 -2.28 3.36 -1.08
C ASN A 187 -2.66 2.22 -0.13
N LYS A 188 -3.13 1.09 -0.68
CA LYS A 188 -3.55 -0.06 0.11
C LYS A 188 -2.38 -0.84 0.70
N TYR A 189 -1.33 -1.06 -0.08
CA TYR A 189 -0.25 -1.99 0.27
C TYR A 189 1.06 -1.30 0.68
N GLY A 190 1.17 0.02 0.49
CA GLY A 190 2.35 0.81 0.84
C GLY A 190 3.54 0.69 -0.13
N SER A 191 3.60 -0.39 -0.91
CA SER A 191 4.55 -0.52 -2.02
C SER A 191 4.00 -1.37 -3.16
N VAL A 192 4.47 -1.10 -4.39
CA VAL A 192 4.11 -1.81 -5.62
C VAL A 192 5.35 -1.96 -6.50
N GLN A 193 5.53 -3.13 -7.09
CA GLN A 193 6.50 -3.35 -8.16
C GLN A 193 5.82 -3.94 -9.38
N ILE A 194 6.09 -3.37 -10.55
CA ILE A 194 5.55 -3.84 -11.84
C ILE A 194 6.64 -4.48 -12.71
N SER A 195 6.27 -5.42 -13.57
CA SER A 195 7.16 -6.02 -14.57
C SER A 195 6.86 -5.58 -16.00
N ASP A 196 5.62 -5.17 -16.28
CA ASP A 196 5.17 -4.83 -17.62
C ASP A 196 3.96 -3.88 -17.59
N MET A 197 3.84 -3.03 -18.60
CA MET A 197 2.71 -2.10 -18.79
C MET A 197 2.56 -1.81 -20.30
N ASN A 198 3.09 -0.71 -20.83
CA ASN A 198 3.04 -0.39 -22.26
C ASN A 198 4.35 -0.71 -22.99
N ARG A 199 4.52 -1.98 -23.37
CA ARG A 199 5.66 -2.54 -24.13
C ARG A 199 6.24 -1.63 -25.25
N PRO A 200 5.42 -1.07 -26.17
CA PRO A 200 5.90 -0.10 -27.16
C PRO A 200 6.82 1.00 -26.62
N CYS A 201 6.59 1.48 -25.40
CA CYS A 201 7.32 2.60 -24.81
C CYS A 201 8.73 2.27 -24.37
N VAL A 202 8.92 1.05 -23.92
CA VAL A 202 10.21 0.49 -23.56
C VAL A 202 10.91 -0.16 -24.77
N GLY A 203 10.43 0.12 -25.99
CA GLY A 203 11.04 -0.33 -27.24
C GLY A 203 10.74 -1.79 -27.61
N ILE A 204 9.71 -2.38 -27.00
CA ILE A 204 9.30 -3.76 -27.26
C ILE A 204 8.15 -3.77 -28.26
N GLY A 205 8.31 -4.53 -29.35
CA GLY A 205 7.30 -4.65 -30.40
C GLY A 205 6.01 -5.31 -29.91
N THR A 206 4.89 -4.96 -30.54
CA THR A 206 3.55 -5.52 -30.26
C THR A 206 3.30 -6.87 -30.95
N HIS A 207 4.31 -7.44 -31.61
CA HIS A 207 4.20 -8.75 -32.25
C HIS A 207 4.69 -9.84 -31.30
N CYS A 208 3.76 -10.53 -30.66
CA CYS A 208 4.07 -11.57 -29.69
C CYS A 208 3.45 -12.89 -30.13
N GLU A 209 4.30 -13.88 -30.44
CA GLU A 209 3.86 -15.26 -30.75
C GLU A 209 3.12 -15.91 -29.58
N SER A 210 3.37 -15.45 -28.35
CA SER A 210 2.74 -15.93 -27.12
C SER A 210 1.27 -15.52 -26.94
N GLY A 211 0.77 -14.55 -27.72
CA GLY A 211 -0.61 -14.06 -27.59
C GLY A 211 -0.87 -13.18 -26.35
N SER A 212 0.18 -12.73 -25.65
CA SER A 212 0.11 -11.83 -24.48
C SER A 212 -0.75 -10.59 -24.76
N LEU A 213 -1.57 -10.21 -23.77
CA LEU A 213 -2.50 -9.09 -23.89
C LEU A 213 -1.78 -7.73 -23.91
N HIS A 214 -0.59 -7.64 -23.31
CA HIS A 214 0.33 -6.50 -23.46
C HIS A 214 0.75 -6.22 -24.91
N CYS A 215 0.53 -7.16 -25.82
CA CYS A 215 0.84 -6.99 -27.24
C CYS A 215 -0.40 -6.61 -28.07
N LYS A 216 -1.61 -6.85 -27.54
CA LYS A 216 -2.88 -6.54 -28.21
C LYS A 216 -3.42 -5.17 -27.84
N ASN A 217 -3.37 -4.83 -26.55
CA ASN A 217 -3.77 -3.52 -26.06
C ASN A 217 -2.91 -3.12 -24.84
N PRO A 218 -1.62 -2.78 -25.06
CA PRO A 218 -0.68 -2.48 -23.98
C PRO A 218 -1.13 -1.34 -23.05
N ALA A 219 -1.89 -0.38 -23.57
CA ALA A 219 -2.30 0.81 -22.83
C ALA A 219 -3.20 0.50 -21.61
N VAL A 220 -3.84 -0.68 -21.59
CA VAL A 220 -4.87 -1.03 -20.58
C VAL A 220 -4.47 -2.22 -19.71
N ALA A 221 -3.20 -2.60 -19.70
CA ALA A 221 -2.71 -3.79 -19.01
C ALA A 221 -1.52 -3.45 -18.10
N VAL A 222 -1.36 -4.22 -17.02
CA VAL A 222 -0.24 -4.11 -16.09
C VAL A 222 0.07 -5.48 -15.47
N ASP A 223 1.35 -5.80 -15.39
CA ASP A 223 1.86 -6.98 -14.69
C ASP A 223 2.44 -6.56 -13.33
N PHE A 224 1.83 -7.07 -12.26
CA PHE A 224 2.32 -6.86 -10.90
C PHE A 224 3.30 -7.96 -10.48
N ASN A 225 4.47 -7.56 -10.01
CA ASN A 225 5.48 -8.43 -9.43
C ASN A 225 5.41 -8.49 -7.91
N THR A 226 5.22 -7.34 -7.25
CA THR A 226 5.07 -7.30 -5.80
C THR A 226 4.03 -6.27 -5.36
N VAL A 227 3.37 -6.56 -4.23
CA VAL A 227 2.53 -5.61 -3.49
C VAL A 227 2.83 -5.72 -2.00
N GLY A 228 3.09 -4.58 -1.34
CA GLY A 228 3.48 -4.54 0.07
C GLY A 228 4.72 -5.38 0.37
N GLY A 229 5.66 -5.45 -0.57
CA GLY A 229 6.87 -6.27 -0.49
C GLY A 229 6.66 -7.78 -0.71
N ASN A 230 5.42 -8.23 -0.92
CA ASN A 230 5.12 -9.64 -1.18
C ASN A 230 5.15 -9.92 -2.68
N VAL A 231 5.87 -10.98 -3.08
CA VAL A 231 5.93 -11.43 -4.47
C VAL A 231 4.59 -12.02 -4.90
N LEU A 232 4.15 -11.65 -6.09
CA LEU A 232 2.98 -12.18 -6.78
C LEU A 232 3.42 -13.15 -7.88
N LEU A 233 3.02 -14.41 -7.74
CA LEU A 233 3.32 -15.47 -8.72
C LEU A 233 2.03 -16.04 -9.34
N GLY A 234 0.89 -15.40 -9.08
CA GLY A 234 -0.44 -15.83 -9.48
C GLY A 234 -1.00 -17.03 -8.70
N SER A 235 -0.30 -17.50 -7.66
CA SER A 235 -0.57 -18.78 -6.98
C SER A 235 -0.63 -18.71 -5.46
N GLY A 236 -0.07 -17.66 -4.86
CA GLY A 236 0.08 -17.51 -3.41
C GLY A 236 -1.18 -17.00 -2.71
N LYS A 237 -1.16 -17.04 -1.37
CA LYS A 237 -2.23 -16.47 -0.54
C LYS A 237 -2.39 -14.96 -0.81
N GLN A 238 -1.27 -14.26 -0.98
CA GLN A 238 -1.22 -12.84 -1.31
C GLN A 238 -1.83 -12.54 -2.68
N ASP A 239 -1.60 -13.38 -3.69
CA ASP A 239 -2.26 -13.24 -5.00
C ASP A 239 -3.78 -13.31 -4.88
N ILE A 240 -4.30 -14.26 -4.08
CA ILE A 240 -5.75 -14.41 -3.87
C ILE A 240 -6.34 -13.21 -3.11
N GLU A 241 -5.65 -12.70 -2.10
CA GLU A 241 -6.07 -11.50 -1.37
C GLU A 241 -6.09 -10.26 -2.28
N PHE A 242 -5.03 -10.09 -3.07
CA PHE A 242 -4.92 -9.02 -4.03
C PHE A 242 -6.04 -9.09 -5.08
N LEU A 243 -6.27 -10.25 -5.70
CA LEU A 243 -7.33 -10.47 -6.67
C LEU A 243 -8.73 -10.24 -6.10
N LYS A 244 -8.99 -10.66 -4.86
CA LYS A 244 -10.29 -10.41 -4.20
C LYS A 244 -10.51 -8.92 -3.94
N TRP A 245 -9.47 -8.19 -3.56
CA TRP A 245 -9.57 -6.74 -3.45
C TRP A 245 -9.80 -6.10 -4.83
N LEU A 246 -9.05 -6.52 -5.84
CA LEU A 246 -9.21 -6.06 -7.22
C LEU A 246 -10.64 -6.27 -7.72
N ASP A 247 -11.27 -7.40 -7.38
CA ASP A 247 -12.65 -7.71 -7.77
C ASP A 247 -13.68 -6.74 -7.19
N THR A 248 -13.34 -6.01 -6.12
CA THR A 248 -14.21 -4.95 -5.55
C THR A 248 -14.04 -3.59 -6.22
N VAL A 249 -12.92 -3.37 -6.92
CA VAL A 249 -12.58 -2.05 -7.50
C VAL A 249 -12.58 -2.05 -9.02
N MET A 250 -12.31 -3.20 -9.65
CA MET A 250 -12.21 -3.28 -11.10
C MET A 250 -13.60 -3.47 -11.73
N PRO A 251 -13.88 -2.78 -12.85
CA PRO A 251 -15.16 -2.90 -13.52
C PRO A 251 -15.35 -4.28 -14.12
N LYS A 252 -16.62 -4.70 -14.21
CA LYS A 252 -16.99 -5.93 -14.90
C LYS A 252 -16.48 -5.95 -16.35
N GLY A 253 -15.91 -7.09 -16.74
CA GLY A 253 -15.31 -7.28 -18.06
C GLY A 253 -13.79 -7.08 -18.08
N SER A 254 -13.20 -6.71 -16.93
CA SER A 254 -11.75 -6.76 -16.71
C SER A 254 -11.23 -8.20 -16.83
N GLN A 255 -9.92 -8.36 -16.97
CA GLN A 255 -9.29 -9.68 -17.11
C GLN A 255 -8.12 -9.86 -16.13
N ALA A 256 -7.94 -11.10 -15.67
CA ALA A 256 -6.88 -11.49 -14.75
C ALA A 256 -6.20 -12.78 -15.20
N GLY A 257 -4.88 -12.75 -15.31
CA GLY A 257 -4.08 -13.92 -15.71
C GLY A 257 -3.88 -14.94 -14.59
N GLN A 258 -3.03 -15.94 -14.88
CA GLN A 258 -2.53 -16.94 -13.93
C GLN A 258 -3.61 -17.84 -13.30
N VAL A 259 -4.77 -18.02 -13.94
CA VAL A 259 -5.87 -18.81 -13.36
C VAL A 259 -5.47 -20.25 -13.03
N GLN A 260 -4.56 -20.83 -13.81
CA GLN A 260 -4.04 -22.18 -13.64
C GLN A 260 -3.01 -22.32 -12.52
N CYS A 261 -2.50 -21.21 -11.99
CA CYS A 261 -1.48 -21.18 -10.95
C CYS A 261 -2.09 -21.23 -9.55
N ARG A 262 -3.39 -20.91 -9.38
CA ARG A 262 -4.08 -20.80 -8.09
C ARG A 262 -5.20 -21.84 -7.93
N PRO A 263 -5.60 -22.16 -6.69
CA PRO A 263 -6.87 -22.82 -6.42
C PRO A 263 -8.05 -22.03 -7.01
N ASN A 264 -9.18 -22.72 -7.24
CA ASN A 264 -10.39 -22.09 -7.75
C ASN A 264 -10.76 -20.84 -6.95
N THR A 265 -10.64 -19.68 -7.58
CA THR A 265 -10.86 -18.36 -6.99
C THR A 265 -11.89 -17.65 -7.85
N PRO A 266 -13.20 -17.76 -7.52
CA PRO A 266 -14.25 -17.05 -8.25
C PRO A 266 -14.06 -15.53 -8.10
N LEU A 267 -14.16 -14.82 -9.22
CA LEU A 267 -14.11 -13.36 -9.32
C LEU A 267 -15.28 -12.94 -10.20
N GLU A 268 -16.06 -11.95 -9.77
CA GLU A 268 -17.30 -11.55 -10.44
C GLU A 268 -17.06 -10.58 -11.60
N ASN A 269 -16.05 -9.71 -11.46
CA ASN A 269 -15.75 -8.65 -12.42
C ASN A 269 -14.68 -9.08 -13.44
N PHE A 270 -14.01 -10.21 -13.18
CA PHE A 270 -12.90 -10.69 -14.00
C PHE A 270 -13.23 -11.89 -14.87
N ARG A 271 -12.89 -11.80 -16.15
CA ARG A 271 -12.61 -12.96 -16.97
C ARG A 271 -11.19 -13.45 -16.66
N GLN A 272 -11.07 -14.68 -16.21
CA GLN A 272 -9.78 -15.27 -15.87
C GLN A 272 -9.20 -16.06 -17.05
N PHE A 273 -7.89 -16.02 -17.25
CA PHE A 273 -7.20 -16.74 -18.33
C PHE A 273 -5.83 -17.29 -17.89
N GLU A 274 -5.29 -18.21 -18.69
CA GLU A 274 -3.97 -18.82 -18.42
C GLU A 274 -2.84 -17.91 -18.87
N ASP A 275 -1.84 -17.74 -17.99
CA ASP A 275 -0.68 -16.89 -18.23
C ASP A 275 0.49 -17.33 -17.31
N PRO A 276 1.78 -17.19 -17.67
CA PRO A 276 2.88 -17.76 -16.88
C PRO A 276 2.85 -17.35 -15.41
N CYS A 277 3.13 -18.32 -14.52
CA CYS A 277 3.12 -18.13 -13.05
C CYS A 277 4.38 -17.37 -12.55
N SER A 278 4.63 -16.18 -13.09
CA SER A 278 5.80 -15.35 -12.75
C SER A 278 5.45 -13.96 -12.25
N HIS A 279 4.18 -13.55 -12.38
CA HIS A 279 3.62 -12.25 -12.02
C HIS A 279 2.10 -12.41 -11.85
N GLN A 280 1.39 -11.34 -11.52
CA GLN A 280 -0.07 -11.27 -11.65
C GLN A 280 -0.46 -10.25 -12.72
N HIS A 281 -0.96 -10.73 -13.85
CA HIS A 281 -1.46 -9.91 -14.95
C HIS A 281 -2.86 -9.38 -14.63
N ILE A 282 -3.09 -8.09 -14.86
CA ILE A 282 -4.39 -7.42 -14.76
C ILE A 282 -4.60 -6.48 -15.96
N ASP A 283 -5.76 -6.54 -16.61
CA ASP A 283 -6.15 -5.59 -17.64
C ASP A 283 -7.65 -5.26 -17.66
N LEU A 284 -8.02 -4.17 -18.35
CA LEU A 284 -9.40 -3.70 -18.46
C LEU A 284 -10.21 -4.44 -19.54
N GLY A 285 -9.59 -5.33 -20.30
CA GLY A 285 -10.22 -6.03 -21.41
C GLY A 285 -10.80 -5.06 -22.43
N SER A 286 -12.09 -5.21 -22.70
CA SER A 286 -12.86 -4.29 -23.56
C SER A 286 -13.78 -3.35 -22.78
N THR A 287 -13.67 -3.31 -21.45
CA THR A 287 -14.57 -2.48 -20.63
C THR A 287 -14.20 -1.00 -20.70
N THR A 288 -15.21 -0.15 -20.78
CA THR A 288 -15.08 1.32 -20.74
C THR A 288 -15.54 1.91 -19.41
N GLU A 289 -16.07 1.08 -18.53
CA GLU A 289 -16.57 1.52 -17.23
C GLU A 289 -15.43 2.01 -16.32
N PRO A 290 -15.70 2.95 -15.40
CA PRO A 290 -14.73 3.41 -14.42
C PRO A 290 -14.46 2.35 -13.34
N LEU A 291 -13.34 2.50 -12.62
CA LEU A 291 -13.09 1.72 -11.42
C LEU A 291 -13.99 2.21 -10.27
N THR A 292 -14.36 1.30 -9.38
CA THR A 292 -15.09 1.59 -8.14
C THR A 292 -14.09 1.97 -7.04
N ILE A 293 -13.56 3.19 -7.11
CA ILE A 293 -12.55 3.75 -6.19
C ILE A 293 -13.03 5.13 -5.72
N GLY A 294 -13.54 5.20 -4.49
CA GLY A 294 -14.00 6.44 -3.86
C GLY A 294 -15.38 6.95 -4.29
N LYS A 295 -16.08 7.57 -3.32
CA LYS A 295 -17.42 8.23 -3.28
C LYS A 295 -18.64 7.62 -3.99
N ASP A 296 -18.49 6.83 -5.03
CA ASP A 296 -19.60 6.26 -5.79
C ASP A 296 -19.89 4.79 -5.45
N ALA A 297 -19.13 4.20 -4.52
CA ALA A 297 -19.49 2.96 -3.84
C ALA A 297 -20.57 3.27 -2.78
N SER A 298 -21.81 3.40 -3.22
CA SER A 298 -23.00 3.59 -2.36
C SER A 298 -23.69 2.28 -2.04
#